data_AF-A0A0F9LPI6-F1
#
_entry.id   AF-A0A0F9LPI6-F1
#
_cell.length_a   1.000
_cell.length_b   1.000
_cell.length_c   1.000
_cell.angle_alpha   90.00
_cell.angle_beta   90.00
_cell.angle_gamma   90.00
#
_symmetry.space_group_name_H-M   'P 1'
#
loop_
_entity.id
_entity.type
_entity.pdbx_description
1 polymer ?
#
loop_
_entity_poly.entity_id
_entity_poly.type
_entity_poly.pdbx_seq_one_letter_code
_entity_poly.pdbx_strand_id
1 'polypeptide(L)'
;MKIETRLDGALWCFDLWIWMAITGSSNKYEFPHWDINGGELESTIVFCPVCDIPGKCEDCVIKWDGDKYIHCTNSNSPYLKWSRAISDKEHSRLALKIAELALDAAIREGG
;
A
#
# COMPACT_ATOMS: atom_id res chain seq x y z
N MET A 1 -1.39 -12.54 -8.50
CA MET A 1 -1.35 -11.67 -9.70
C MET A 1 0.02 -11.00 -9.72
N LYS A 2 0.76 -11.06 -10.83
CA LYS A 2 2.00 -10.29 -10.98
C LYS A 2 1.64 -8.84 -11.32
N ILE A 3 2.36 -7.86 -10.76
CA ILE A 3 2.10 -6.45 -11.02
C ILE A 3 2.69 -6.06 -12.38
N GLU A 4 1.85 -5.73 -13.36
CA GLU A 4 2.28 -5.31 -14.71
C GLU A 4 1.73 -3.93 -15.09
N THR A 5 0.60 -3.54 -14.49
CA THR A 5 -0.08 -2.27 -14.74
C THR A 5 -0.36 -1.51 -13.43
N ARG A 6 -0.67 -0.21 -13.55
CA ARG A 6 -1.07 0.62 -12.41
C ARG A 6 -2.30 0.07 -11.69
N LEU A 7 -3.23 -0.52 -12.45
CA LEU A 7 -4.39 -1.23 -11.92
C LEU A 7 -3.97 -2.45 -11.10
N ASP A 8 -3.07 -3.31 -11.62
CA ASP A 8 -2.58 -4.48 -10.88
C ASP A 8 -1.90 -4.07 -9.58
N GLY A 9 -1.11 -3.00 -9.62
CA GLY A 9 -0.47 -2.44 -8.44
C GLY A 9 -1.49 -1.98 -7.41
N ALA A 10 -2.53 -1.24 -7.83
CA ALA A 10 -3.58 -0.77 -6.94
C ALA A 10 -4.38 -1.92 -6.31
N LEU A 11 -4.73 -2.93 -7.10
CA LEU A 11 -5.44 -4.13 -6.64
C LEU A 11 -4.58 -4.98 -5.70
N TRP A 12 -3.30 -5.17 -6.00
CA TRP A 12 -2.40 -5.90 -5.11
C TRP A 12 -2.20 -5.16 -3.77
N CYS A 13 -2.09 -3.83 -3.83
CA CYS A 13 -2.05 -2.98 -2.63
C CYS A 13 -3.34 -3.15 -1.81
N PHE A 14 -4.51 -3.11 -2.46
CA PHE A 14 -5.79 -3.38 -1.79
C PHE A 14 -5.79 -4.74 -1.09
N ASP A 15 -5.43 -5.81 -1.79
CA ASP A 15 -5.42 -7.18 -1.24
C ASP A 15 -4.49 -7.32 -0.02
N LEU A 16 -3.29 -6.73 -0.07
CA LEU A 16 -2.36 -6.73 1.06
C LEU A 16 -2.99 -6.01 2.27
N TRP A 17 -3.44 -4.78 2.08
CA TRP A 17 -3.87 -3.94 3.20
C TRP A 17 -5.21 -4.38 3.79
N ILE A 18 -6.13 -4.91 2.98
CA ILE A 18 -7.37 -5.50 3.50
C ILE A 18 -7.08 -6.77 4.30
N TRP A 19 -6.14 -7.60 3.85
CA TRP A 19 -5.71 -8.78 4.60
C TRP A 19 -5.10 -8.40 5.95
N MET A 20 -4.22 -7.39 5.99
CA MET A 20 -3.64 -6.88 7.24
C MET A 20 -4.72 -6.32 8.19
N ALA A 21 -5.72 -5.62 7.64
CA ALA A 21 -6.84 -5.11 8.43
C ALA A 21 -7.72 -6.21 9.04
N ILE A 22 -7.95 -7.30 8.31
CA ILE A 22 -8.79 -8.43 8.76
C ILE A 22 -8.04 -9.31 9.76
N THR A 23 -6.76 -9.60 9.51
CA THR A 23 -5.96 -10.50 10.33
C THR A 23 -5.34 -9.82 11.55
N GLY A 24 -5.17 -8.50 11.50
CA GLY A 24 -4.42 -7.75 12.50
C GLY A 24 -2.90 -7.97 12.43
N SER A 25 -2.39 -8.69 11.42
CA SER A 25 -0.95 -8.88 11.27
C SER A 25 -0.27 -7.54 10.99
N SER A 26 0.78 -7.25 11.76
CA SER A 26 1.68 -6.13 11.51
C SER A 26 2.84 -6.51 10.59
N ASN A 27 2.94 -7.80 10.25
CA ASN A 27 4.03 -8.37 9.48
C ASN A 27 3.57 -8.65 8.05
N LYS A 28 3.88 -7.75 7.13
CA LYS A 28 3.53 -7.89 5.71
C LYS A 28 4.08 -9.16 5.05
N TYR A 29 5.17 -9.74 5.58
CA TYR A 29 5.77 -10.98 5.06
C TYR A 29 4.88 -12.22 5.25
N GLU A 30 3.86 -12.13 6.11
CA GLU A 30 2.87 -13.19 6.33
C GLU A 30 1.72 -13.16 5.31
N PHE A 31 1.67 -12.13 4.46
CA PHE A 31 0.66 -12.03 3.41
C PHE A 31 0.78 -13.21 2.44
N PRO A 32 -0.28 -13.99 2.17
CA PRO A 32 -0.19 -15.22 1.37
C PRO A 32 0.33 -15.05 -0.06
N HIS A 33 0.31 -13.83 -0.61
CA HIS A 33 0.83 -13.53 -1.94
C HIS A 33 2.09 -12.65 -1.88
N TRP A 34 2.76 -12.60 -0.73
CA TRP A 34 3.98 -11.82 -0.54
C TRP A 34 5.04 -12.26 -1.54
N ASP A 35 5.26 -13.55 -1.71
CA ASP A 35 6.29 -14.14 -2.57
C ASP A 35 6.05 -13.91 -4.09
N ILE A 36 4.87 -13.41 -4.49
CA ILE A 36 4.56 -13.12 -5.89
C ILE A 36 5.14 -11.76 -6.33
N ASN A 37 5.08 -10.73 -5.47
CA ASN A 37 5.54 -9.36 -5.79
C ASN A 37 6.41 -8.72 -4.69
N GLY A 38 6.46 -9.31 -3.50
CA GLY A 38 7.14 -8.82 -2.30
C GLY A 38 8.67 -8.95 -2.35
N GLY A 39 9.20 -9.91 -3.11
CA GLY A 39 10.65 -10.05 -3.32
C GLY A 39 11.27 -8.89 -4.12
N GLU A 40 10.52 -8.28 -5.04
CA GLU A 40 10.97 -7.05 -5.73
C GLU A 40 10.93 -5.83 -4.78
N LEU A 41 9.95 -5.81 -3.84
CA LEU A 41 9.78 -4.80 -2.79
C LEU A 41 10.76 -4.91 -1.61
N GLU A 42 11.47 -6.04 -1.45
CA GLU A 42 12.45 -6.24 -0.38
C GLU A 42 13.65 -5.30 -0.49
N SER A 43 14.00 -4.89 -1.71
CA SER A 43 15.09 -3.94 -1.97
C SER A 43 14.72 -2.48 -1.65
N THR A 44 13.44 -2.22 -1.36
CA THR A 44 12.82 -0.90 -1.40
C THR A 44 11.80 -0.76 -0.25
N ILE A 45 12.28 -0.85 1.01
CA ILE A 45 11.52 -0.63 2.27
C ILE A 45 10.63 0.64 2.28
N VAL A 46 10.87 1.57 1.35
CA VAL A 46 10.26 2.90 1.24
C VAL A 46 9.15 2.95 0.17
N PHE A 47 9.00 1.94 -0.69
CA PHE A 47 8.17 2.07 -1.89
C PHE A 47 6.81 1.39 -1.71
N CYS A 48 5.76 2.20 -1.89
CA CYS A 48 4.40 1.71 -2.11
C CYS A 48 4.45 0.70 -3.28
N PRO A 49 3.78 -0.46 -3.18
CA PRO A 49 3.79 -1.48 -4.24
C PRO A 49 3.29 -0.99 -5.61
N VAL A 50 2.58 0.14 -5.61
CA VAL A 50 2.11 0.83 -6.82
C VAL A 50 3.20 1.67 -7.49
N CYS A 51 4.22 2.11 -6.75
CA CYS A 51 5.30 2.97 -7.23
C CYS A 51 6.51 2.22 -7.81
N ASP A 52 6.51 0.88 -7.74
CA ASP A 52 7.61 0.04 -8.27
C ASP A 52 7.43 -0.29 -9.77
N ILE A 53 6.26 -0.01 -10.32
CA ILE A 53 6.02 0.15 -11.76
C ILE A 53 6.76 1.44 -12.16
N PRO A 54 7.51 1.52 -13.28
CA PRO A 54 8.50 2.57 -13.60
C PRO A 54 7.92 3.99 -13.75
N GLY A 55 7.37 4.51 -12.67
CA GLY A 55 6.72 5.79 -12.50
C GLY A 55 7.17 6.29 -11.14
N LYS A 56 7.83 7.44 -11.15
CA LYS A 56 8.27 8.10 -9.93
C LYS A 56 7.09 8.22 -8.96
N CYS A 57 7.35 8.18 -7.66
CA CYS A 57 6.31 8.33 -6.62
C CYS A 57 5.48 9.62 -6.79
N GLU A 58 6.01 10.61 -7.53
CA GLU A 58 5.34 11.81 -8.04
C GLU A 58 4.01 11.52 -8.77
N ASP A 59 3.89 10.37 -9.43
CA ASP A 59 2.71 9.93 -10.21
C ASP A 59 1.98 8.73 -9.57
N CYS A 60 2.09 8.55 -8.25
CA CYS A 60 1.37 7.48 -7.55
C CYS A 60 -0.15 7.58 -7.79
N VAL A 61 -0.78 6.48 -8.23
CA VAL A 61 -2.24 6.44 -8.45
C VAL A 61 -3.03 6.42 -7.14
N ILE A 62 -2.39 5.99 -6.05
CA ILE A 62 -2.94 6.12 -4.70
C ILE A 62 -2.77 7.57 -4.24
N LYS A 63 -3.89 8.21 -3.93
CA LYS A 63 -3.92 9.57 -3.39
C LYS A 63 -3.79 9.52 -1.88
N TRP A 64 -2.56 9.58 -1.40
CA TRP A 64 -2.27 9.62 0.04
C TRP A 64 -2.63 10.99 0.63
N ASP A 65 -3.06 10.99 1.89
CA ASP A 65 -3.25 12.23 2.64
C ASP A 65 -1.89 12.93 2.86
N GLY A 66 -1.60 13.99 2.11
CA GLY A 66 -0.38 14.78 2.28
C GLY A 66 0.17 15.41 0.98
N ASP A 67 1.26 16.15 1.15
CA ASP A 67 1.85 17.01 0.12
C ASP A 67 2.51 16.24 -1.05
N LYS A 68 2.65 16.94 -2.19
CA LYS A 68 2.83 16.39 -3.55
C LYS A 68 4.10 15.62 -3.89
N TYR A 69 5.04 15.39 -2.96
CA TYR A 69 6.40 14.97 -3.34
C TYR A 69 6.94 13.65 -2.77
N ILE A 70 6.45 13.11 -1.65
CA ILE A 70 6.82 11.76 -1.18
C ILE A 70 5.68 11.19 -0.35
N HIS A 71 4.70 10.59 -1.02
CA HIS A 71 3.35 10.44 -0.49
C HIS A 71 3.20 9.40 0.62
N CYS A 72 3.97 8.30 0.59
CA CYS A 72 3.85 7.21 1.55
C CYS A 72 4.70 7.42 2.82
N THR A 73 5.68 8.32 2.83
CA THR A 73 6.54 8.57 4.00
C THR A 73 6.36 9.95 4.63
N ASN A 74 5.41 10.75 4.14
CA ASN A 74 4.97 11.96 4.83
C ASN A 74 4.41 11.59 6.23
N SER A 75 4.69 12.41 7.25
CA SER A 75 4.17 12.29 8.62
C SER A 75 2.64 12.17 8.69
N ASN A 76 1.94 12.71 7.71
CA ASN A 76 0.48 12.63 7.64
C ASN A 76 -0.06 11.38 6.93
N SER A 77 0.79 10.64 6.21
CA SER A 77 0.37 9.48 5.44
C SER A 77 -0.19 8.37 6.36
N PRO A 78 -1.28 7.70 5.94
CA PRO A 78 -1.78 6.52 6.64
C PRO A 78 -0.73 5.42 6.82
N TYR A 79 0.17 5.22 5.86
CA TYR A 79 1.25 4.25 5.96
C TYR A 79 2.23 4.56 7.08
N LEU A 80 2.75 5.79 7.16
CA LEU A 80 3.71 6.13 8.20
C LEU A 80 3.06 6.07 9.59
N LYS A 81 1.80 6.50 9.69
CA LYS A 81 1.01 6.33 10.93
C LYS A 81 0.83 4.86 11.29
N TRP A 82 0.55 4.00 10.31
CA TRP A 82 0.41 2.55 10.51
C TRP A 82 1.71 1.94 11.01
N SER A 83 2.85 2.26 10.38
CA SER A 83 4.17 1.74 10.77
C SER A 83 4.61 2.16 12.18
N ARG A 84 4.02 3.24 12.71
CA ARG A 84 4.30 3.79 14.04
C ARG A 84 3.21 3.48 15.06
N ALA A 85 2.11 2.86 14.62
CA ALA A 85 1.01 2.55 15.51
C ALA A 85 1.47 1.51 16.54
N ILE A 86 1.05 1.69 17.79
CA ILE A 86 1.45 0.84 18.90
C ILE A 86 0.38 -0.23 19.18
N SER A 87 -0.88 0.06 18.86
CA SER A 87 -1.99 -0.85 19.11
C SER A 87 -2.44 -1.58 17.86
N ASP A 88 -2.76 -2.86 17.99
CA ASP A 88 -3.32 -3.70 16.91
C ASP A 88 -4.60 -3.12 16.33
N LYS A 89 -5.42 -2.48 17.19
CA LYS A 89 -6.64 -1.77 16.77
C LYS A 89 -6.32 -0.60 15.84
N GLU A 90 -5.29 0.18 16.15
CA GLU A 90 -4.88 1.29 15.32
C GLU A 90 -4.19 0.82 14.04
N HIS A 91 -3.38 -0.24 14.10
CA HIS A 91 -2.84 -0.94 12.94
C HIS A 91 -3.96 -1.36 11.99
N SER A 92 -4.94 -2.11 12.47
CA SER A 92 -6.05 -2.62 11.66
C SER A 92 -6.87 -1.49 11.03
N ARG A 93 -7.15 -0.43 11.80
CA ARG A 93 -7.88 0.75 11.30
C ARG A 93 -7.11 1.49 10.20
N LEU A 94 -5.81 1.67 10.37
CA LEU A 94 -4.99 2.36 9.38
C LEU A 94 -4.75 1.50 8.14
N ALA A 95 -4.59 0.18 8.30
CA ALA A 95 -4.52 -0.76 7.20
C ALA A 95 -5.80 -0.71 6.36
N LEU A 96 -6.98 -0.72 6.99
CA LEU A 96 -8.26 -0.56 6.29
C LEU A 96 -8.32 0.73 5.48
N LYS A 97 -7.89 1.85 6.08
CA LYS A 97 -7.84 3.15 5.39
C LYS A 97 -6.92 3.11 4.16
N ILE A 98 -5.79 2.40 4.23
CA ILE A 98 -4.88 2.25 3.08
C ILE A 98 -5.53 1.40 2.00
N ALA A 99 -6.23 0.33 2.38
CA ALA A 99 -6.98 -0.52 1.44
C ALA A 99 -8.06 0.30 0.70
N GLU A 100 -8.82 1.15 1.40
CA GLU A 100 -9.82 2.03 0.77
C GLU A 100 -9.18 2.94 -0.29
N LEU A 101 -8.04 3.59 0.02
CA LEU A 101 -7.33 4.44 -0.93
C LEU A 101 -6.82 3.66 -2.16
N ALA A 102 -6.42 2.41 -1.96
CA ALA A 102 -5.97 1.52 -3.03
C ALA A 102 -7.14 1.09 -3.93
N LEU A 103 -8.30 0.78 -3.35
CA LEU A 103 -9.52 0.47 -4.09
C LEU A 103 -9.99 1.66 -4.92
N ASP A 104 -10.01 2.86 -4.34
CA ASP A 104 -10.34 4.09 -5.05
C ASP A 104 -9.39 4.32 -6.24
N ALA A 105 -8.11 3.98 -6.09
CA ALA A 105 -7.14 4.05 -7.18
C ALA A 105 -7.43 3.01 -8.27
N ALA A 106 -7.72 1.76 -7.89
CA ALA A 106 -8.07 0.70 -8.84
C ALA A 106 -9.32 1.07 -9.66
N ILE A 107 -10.35 1.64 -9.02
CA ILE A 107 -11.57 2.09 -9.71
C ILE A 107 -11.26 3.19 -10.74
N ARG A 108 -10.36 4.13 -10.43
CA ARG A 108 -9.97 5.19 -11.37
C ARG A 108 -9.16 4.68 -12.56
N GLU A 109 -8.30 3.69 -12.36
CA GLU A 109 -7.43 3.16 -13.42
C GLU A 109 -8.14 2.11 -14.29
N GLY A 110 -9.18 1.43 -13.76
CA GLY A 110 -9.97 0.44 -14.49
C GLY A 110 -11.21 0.98 -15.20
N GLY A 111 -11.50 2.28 -15.09
CA GLY A 111 -12.66 2.96 -15.66
C GLY A 111 -12.35 3.84 -16.87
#